data_AF-A0A9E6CN29-F1
#
_entry.id   AF-A0A9E6CN29-F1
#
_cell.length_a   1.000
_cell.length_b   1.000
_cell.length_c   1.000
_cell.angle_alpha   90.00
_cell.angle_beta   90.00
_cell.angle_gamma   90.00
#
_symmetry.space_group_name_H-M   'P 1'
#
loop_
_entity.id
_entity.type
_entity.pdbx_description
1 polymer ?
#
loop_
_entity_poly.entity_id
_entity_poly.type
_entity_poly.pdbx_seq_one_letter_code
_entity_poly.pdbx_strand_id
1 'polypeptide(L)'
;MAAGRSFGGFFKEKRIELSLTLRQFCENNDLDAGNISKMERGILPPPKAEELLKKYAKSLNLKEGTDDWYLFFDLAAAETGRFPKELMEKDVLKRMPLLFRTLRGKKLTKEKLDKLIRIIKES
;
A
#
# COMPACT_ATOMS: atom_id res chain seq x y z
N MET A 1 -11.79 0.77 -7.34
CA MET A 1 -12.40 1.21 -6.06
C MET A 1 -11.49 0.74 -4.93
N ALA A 2 -10.94 1.65 -4.10
CA ALA A 2 -9.90 1.33 -3.10
C ALA A 2 -10.36 1.49 -1.63
N ALA A 3 -11.63 1.84 -1.39
CA ALA A 3 -12.12 2.01 -0.02
C ALA A 3 -12.34 0.64 0.65
N GLY A 4 -11.46 0.27 1.59
CA GLY A 4 -11.65 -0.87 2.50
C GLY A 4 -10.90 -2.16 2.14
N ARG A 5 -9.99 -2.16 1.16
CA ARG A 5 -9.15 -3.32 0.85
C ARG A 5 -7.91 -3.33 1.75
N SER A 6 -7.59 -4.47 2.38
CA SER A 6 -6.34 -4.66 3.13
C SER A 6 -5.19 -5.11 2.22
N PHE A 7 -3.95 -4.87 2.63
CA PHE A 7 -2.75 -5.37 1.94
C PHE A 7 -2.81 -6.89 1.79
N GLY A 8 -3.12 -7.60 2.87
CA GLY A 8 -3.26 -9.06 2.86
C GLY A 8 -4.33 -9.57 1.88
N GLY A 9 -5.47 -8.88 1.82
CA GLY A 9 -6.55 -9.20 0.88
C GLY A 9 -6.11 -9.00 -0.57
N PHE A 10 -5.46 -7.88 -0.88
CA PHE A 10 -4.93 -7.61 -2.21
C PHE A 10 -3.85 -8.62 -2.62
N PHE A 11 -2.93 -8.95 -1.71
CA PHE A 11 -1.90 -9.96 -1.94
C PHE A 11 -2.51 -11.31 -2.34
N LYS A 12 -3.51 -11.75 -1.58
CA LYS A 12 -4.23 -13.00 -1.83
C LYS A 12 -4.91 -13.02 -3.19
N GLU A 13 -5.58 -11.92 -3.55
CA GLU A 13 -6.22 -11.73 -4.86
C GLU A 13 -5.21 -11.89 -5.99
N LYS A 14 -4.09 -11.15 -5.94
CA LYS A 14 -3.04 -11.24 -6.97
C LYS A 14 -2.40 -12.62 -7.07
N ARG A 15 -2.19 -13.32 -5.94
CA ARG A 15 -1.72 -14.71 -5.98
C ARG A 15 -2.72 -15.65 -6.67
N ILE A 16 -4.01 -15.49 -6.40
CA ILE A 16 -5.06 -16.32 -7.00
C ILE A 16 -5.20 -16.04 -8.50
N GLU A 17 -4.99 -14.79 -8.95
CA GLU A 17 -4.95 -14.45 -10.38
C GLU A 17 -3.83 -15.22 -11.13
N LEU A 18 -2.73 -15.56 -10.46
CA LEU A 18 -1.69 -16.43 -11.00
C LEU A 18 -2.08 -17.91 -11.05
N SER A 19 -3.29 -18.27 -10.62
CA SER A 19 -3.78 -19.66 -10.51
C SER A 19 -2.91 -20.56 -9.62
N LEU A 20 -2.24 -19.97 -8.62
CA LEU A 20 -1.36 -20.70 -7.69
C LEU A 20 -2.03 -20.89 -6.32
N THR A 21 -1.94 -22.10 -5.78
CA THR A 21 -2.23 -22.31 -4.35
C THR A 21 -1.20 -21.58 -3.48
N LEU A 22 -1.52 -21.33 -2.21
CA LEU A 22 -0.59 -20.67 -1.29
C LEU A 22 0.74 -21.42 -1.19
N ARG A 23 0.72 -22.76 -1.10
CA ARG A 23 1.94 -23.57 -1.00
C ARG A 23 2.78 -23.48 -2.27
N GLN A 24 2.19 -23.69 -3.45
CA GLN A 24 2.90 -23.56 -4.72
C GLN A 24 3.51 -22.17 -4.89
N PHE A 25 2.76 -21.12 -4.57
CA PHE A 25 3.28 -19.76 -4.63
C PHE A 25 4.49 -19.56 -3.70
N CYS A 26 4.42 -20.10 -2.49
CA CYS A 26 5.50 -19.99 -1.52
C CYS A 26 6.75 -20.78 -1.95
N GLU A 27 6.56 -22.00 -2.45
CA GLU A 27 7.64 -22.86 -2.99
C GLU A 27 8.32 -22.20 -4.20
N ASN A 28 7.54 -21.66 -5.15
CA ASN A 28 8.07 -21.02 -6.35
C ASN A 28 8.89 -19.76 -6.07
N ASN A 29 8.68 -19.10 -4.92
CA ASN A 29 9.27 -17.80 -4.60
C ASN A 29 10.16 -17.82 -3.34
N ASP A 30 10.43 -19.00 -2.78
CA ASP A 30 11.21 -19.18 -1.55
C ASP A 30 10.67 -18.29 -0.41
N LEU A 31 9.40 -18.52 -0.05
CA LEU A 31 8.66 -17.80 0.99
C LEU A 31 8.14 -18.76 2.06
N ASP A 32 8.05 -18.27 3.30
CA ASP A 32 7.43 -19.04 4.39
C ASP A 32 5.89 -19.02 4.29
N ALA A 33 5.30 -20.20 4.08
CA ALA A 33 3.84 -20.34 3.96
C ALA A 33 3.08 -19.89 5.21
N GLY A 34 3.67 -20.03 6.40
CA GLY A 34 3.07 -19.58 7.66
C GLY A 34 2.89 -18.06 7.71
N ASN A 35 3.94 -17.33 7.34
CA ASN A 35 3.95 -15.88 7.26
C ASN A 35 3.02 -15.36 6.18
N ILE A 36 3.06 -15.93 4.98
CA ILE A 36 2.15 -15.55 3.89
C ILE A 36 0.69 -15.81 4.29
N SER A 37 0.38 -16.95 4.92
CA SER A 37 -0.96 -17.25 5.40
C SER A 37 -1.46 -16.26 6.46
N LYS A 38 -0.60 -15.89 7.43
CA LYS A 38 -0.96 -14.88 8.45
C LYS A 38 -1.18 -13.51 7.81
N MET A 39 -0.35 -13.15 6.83
CA MET A 39 -0.41 -11.87 6.13
C MET A 39 -1.67 -11.76 5.27
N GLU A 40 -1.99 -12.76 4.46
CA GLU A 40 -3.21 -12.77 3.63
C GLU A 40 -4.51 -12.68 4.46
N ARG A 41 -4.47 -13.10 5.72
CA ARG A 41 -5.58 -12.99 6.67
C ARG A 41 -5.57 -11.69 7.50
N GLY A 42 -4.58 -10.82 7.29
CA GLY A 42 -4.43 -9.58 8.05
C GLY A 42 -3.97 -9.77 9.51
N ILE A 43 -3.46 -10.94 9.88
CA ILE A 43 -2.90 -11.21 11.22
C ILE A 43 -1.47 -10.67 11.32
N LEU A 44 -0.69 -10.85 10.25
CA LEU A 44 0.66 -10.30 10.14
C LEU A 44 0.60 -9.04 9.26
N PRO A 45 1.12 -7.89 9.72
CA PRO A 45 1.17 -6.69 8.89
C PRO A 45 2.16 -6.87 7.73
N PRO A 46 2.05 -6.03 6.67
CA PRO A 46 3.03 -6.03 5.59
C PRO A 46 4.45 -5.75 6.12
N PRO A 47 5.49 -6.32 5.46
CA PRO A 47 6.86 -6.09 5.86
C PRO A 47 7.25 -4.61 5.72
N LYS A 48 8.13 -4.17 6.63
CA LYS A 48 8.68 -2.80 6.58
C LYS A 48 9.85 -2.64 5.63
N ALA A 49 10.62 -3.70 5.41
CA ALA A 49 11.76 -3.66 4.50
C ALA A 49 11.29 -3.47 3.04
N GLU A 50 11.78 -2.43 2.36
CA GLU A 50 11.45 -2.13 0.96
C GLU A 50 11.85 -3.30 0.05
N GLU A 51 13.02 -3.91 0.29
CA GLU A 51 13.50 -5.06 -0.49
C GLU A 51 12.57 -6.27 -0.43
N LEU A 52 11.96 -6.53 0.74
CA LEU A 52 11.01 -7.63 0.88
C LEU A 52 9.67 -7.32 0.20
N LEU A 53 9.20 -6.06 0.27
CA LEU A 53 8.02 -5.62 -0.49
C LEU A 53 8.24 -5.74 -2.00
N LYS A 54 9.44 -5.36 -2.50
CA LYS A 54 9.82 -5.55 -3.90
C LYS A 54 9.88 -7.03 -4.29
N LYS A 55 10.44 -7.89 -3.43
CA LYS A 55 10.43 -9.36 -3.64
C LYS A 55 8.99 -9.86 -3.79
N TYR A 56 8.08 -9.40 -2.95
CA TYR A 56 6.66 -9.77 -3.01
C TYR A 56 5.97 -9.28 -4.27
N ALA A 57 6.12 -8.00 -4.63
CA ALA A 57 5.54 -7.45 -5.85
C ALA A 57 6.03 -8.22 -7.11
N LYS A 58 7.31 -8.56 -7.16
CA LYS A 58 7.89 -9.40 -8.21
C LYS A 58 7.30 -10.81 -8.22
N SER A 59 7.15 -11.44 -7.04
CA SER A 59 6.57 -12.79 -6.90
C SER A 59 5.11 -12.83 -7.38
N LEU A 60 4.38 -11.73 -7.18
CA LEU A 60 3.01 -11.52 -7.65
C LEU A 60 2.91 -11.10 -9.12
N ASN A 61 4.05 -10.98 -9.82
CA ASN A 61 4.13 -10.50 -11.20
C ASN A 61 3.52 -9.09 -11.40
N LEU A 62 3.63 -8.22 -10.39
CA LEU A 62 3.18 -6.83 -10.50
C LEU A 62 4.17 -6.05 -11.36
N LYS A 63 3.67 -5.43 -12.43
CA LYS A 63 4.49 -4.61 -13.32
C LYS A 63 4.70 -3.23 -12.70
N GLU A 64 5.95 -2.81 -12.57
CA GLU A 64 6.31 -1.49 -12.06
C GLU A 64 5.62 -0.36 -12.84
N GLY A 65 5.11 0.63 -12.10
CA GLY A 65 4.41 1.78 -12.66
C GLY A 65 2.95 1.55 -13.06
N THR A 66 2.39 0.36 -12.79
CA THR A 66 0.95 0.09 -13.00
C THR A 66 0.12 0.45 -11.76
N ASP A 67 -1.20 0.61 -11.94
CA ASP A 67 -2.13 0.87 -10.84
C ASP A 67 -2.04 -0.18 -9.72
N ASP A 68 -1.90 -1.46 -10.07
CA ASP A 68 -1.74 -2.55 -9.10
C ASP A 68 -0.41 -2.45 -8.33
N TRP A 69 0.65 -2.00 -8.99
CA TRP A 69 1.94 -1.73 -8.35
C TRP A 69 1.81 -0.61 -7.33
N TYR A 70 1.27 0.55 -7.72
CA TYR A 70 1.08 1.66 -6.78
C TYR A 70 0.15 1.28 -5.63
N LEU A 71 -0.98 0.63 -5.92
CA LEU A 71 -1.92 0.17 -4.91
C LEU A 71 -1.26 -0.79 -3.90
N PHE A 72 -0.40 -1.70 -4.36
CA PHE A 72 0.34 -2.61 -3.48
C PHE A 72 1.17 -1.87 -2.42
N PHE A 73 1.94 -0.87 -2.86
CA PHE A 73 2.80 -0.09 -1.96
C PHE A 73 2.00 0.87 -1.07
N ASP A 74 0.93 1.46 -1.59
CA ASP A 74 0.03 2.32 -0.83
C ASP A 74 -0.66 1.57 0.32
N LEU A 75 -1.15 0.36 0.05
CA LEU A 75 -1.74 -0.50 1.07
C LEU A 75 -0.72 -0.89 2.14
N ALA A 76 0.51 -1.22 1.73
CA ALA A 76 1.59 -1.52 2.67
C ALA A 76 1.94 -0.32 3.56
N ALA A 77 2.00 0.88 2.97
CA ALA A 77 2.31 2.12 3.67
C ALA A 77 1.19 2.47 4.67
N ALA A 78 -0.07 2.44 4.22
CA ALA A 78 -1.24 2.74 5.04
C ALA A 78 -1.35 1.85 6.28
N GLU A 79 -1.21 0.52 6.12
CA GLU A 79 -1.32 -0.42 7.23
C GLU A 79 -0.15 -0.34 8.22
N THR A 80 1.02 0.14 7.78
CA THR A 80 2.20 0.27 8.64
C THR A 80 2.42 1.68 9.17
N GLY A 81 1.47 2.61 8.92
CA GLY A 81 1.55 4.00 9.35
C GLY A 81 2.70 4.78 8.70
N ARG A 82 3.10 4.40 7.48
CA ARG A 82 4.14 5.05 6.70
C ARG A 82 3.53 5.91 5.62
N PHE A 83 4.23 6.97 5.25
CA PHE A 83 3.87 7.79 4.10
C PHE A 83 4.32 7.10 2.80
N PRO A 84 3.50 7.13 1.73
CA PRO A 84 3.93 6.83 0.38
C PRO A 84 5.19 7.62 0.00
N LYS A 85 6.02 7.04 -0.87
CA LYS A 85 7.35 7.58 -1.21
C LYS A 85 7.27 8.96 -1.84
N GLU A 86 6.23 9.20 -2.62
CA GLU A 86 5.88 10.44 -3.29
C GLU A 86 5.60 11.56 -2.28
N LEU A 87 5.08 11.21 -1.09
CA LEU A 87 4.85 12.17 -0.01
C LEU A 87 6.10 12.44 0.83
N MET A 88 7.16 11.64 0.66
CA MET A 88 8.43 11.82 1.35
C MET A 88 9.37 12.82 0.66
N GLU A 89 8.92 13.45 -0.44
CA GLU A 89 9.66 14.54 -1.08
C GLU A 89 9.84 15.73 -0.14
N LYS A 90 11.06 16.30 -0.13
CA LYS A 90 11.43 17.38 0.82
C LYS A 90 10.47 18.56 0.77
N ASP A 91 10.00 18.93 -0.42
CA ASP A 91 9.11 20.08 -0.57
C ASP A 91 7.66 19.79 -0.16
N VAL A 92 7.21 18.54 -0.29
CA VAL A 92 5.94 18.06 0.25
C VAL A 92 6.01 18.05 1.78
N LEU A 93 7.06 17.48 2.36
CA LEU A 93 7.29 17.42 3.80
C LEU A 93 7.34 18.81 4.47
N LYS A 94 7.96 19.81 3.83
CA LYS A 94 7.98 21.21 4.31
C LYS A 94 6.58 21.80 4.47
N ARG A 95 5.61 21.35 3.68
CA ARG A 95 4.21 21.83 3.71
C ARG A 95 3.33 21.04 4.67
N MET A 96 3.79 19.89 5.18
CA MET A 96 3.03 19.02 6.09
C MET A 96 2.60 19.71 7.41
N PRO A 97 3.44 20.52 8.08
CA PRO A 97 3.01 21.22 9.30
C PRO A 97 1.79 22.13 9.08
N LEU A 98 1.71 22.80 7.92
CA LEU A 98 0.57 23.62 7.54
C LEU A 98 -0.69 22.76 7.38
N LEU A 99 -0.57 21.61 6.71
CA LEU A 99 -1.66 20.65 6.56
C LEU A 99 -2.13 20.12 7.92
N PHE A 100 -1.21 19.68 8.79
CA PHE A 100 -1.52 19.18 10.13
C PHE A 100 -2.17 20.24 11.03
N ARG A 101 -1.75 21.51 10.91
CA ARG A 101 -2.40 22.63 11.60
C ARG A 101 -3.85 22.79 11.12
N THR A 102 -4.08 22.67 9.82
CA THR A 102 -5.41 22.80 9.20
C THR A 102 -6.34 21.66 9.63
N LEU A 103 -5.81 20.43 9.69
CA LEU A 103 -6.52 19.24 10.19
C LEU A 103 -6.91 19.38 11.67
N ARG A 104 -5.95 19.75 12.53
CA ARG A 104 -6.18 19.92 13.98
C ARG A 104 -7.15 21.06 14.30
N GLY A 105 -7.14 22.13 13.50
CA GLY A 105 -8.05 23.27 13.66
C GLY A 105 -9.51 22.99 13.31
N LYS A 106 -9.90 21.75 12.96
CA LYS A 106 -11.27 21.35 12.56
C LYS A 106 -11.87 22.21 11.43
N LYS A 107 -11.05 22.81 10.56
CA LYS A 107 -11.50 23.63 9.42
C LYS A 107 -11.47 22.89 8.07
N LEU A 108 -11.35 21.57 8.08
CA LEU A 108 -11.46 20.77 6.86
C LEU A 108 -12.91 20.34 6.68
N THR A 109 -13.66 21.11 5.87
CA THR A 109 -14.95 20.64 5.36
C THR A 109 -14.72 19.52 4.36
N LYS A 110 -15.75 18.70 4.15
CA LYS A 110 -15.72 17.64 3.15
C LYS A 110 -15.32 18.18 1.77
N GLU A 111 -15.82 19.35 1.36
CA GLU A 111 -15.44 19.94 0.07
C GLU A 111 -13.95 20.32 0.00
N LYS A 112 -13.36 20.79 1.11
CA LYS A 112 -11.92 21.12 1.16
C LYS A 112 -11.06 19.87 1.11
N LEU A 113 -11.49 18.79 1.75
CA LEU A 113 -10.81 17.51 1.67
C LEU A 113 -10.92 16.93 0.25
N ASP A 114 -12.09 16.98 -0.36
CA ASP A 114 -12.31 16.54 -1.75
C ASP A 114 -11.47 17.37 -2.73
N LYS A 115 -11.36 18.69 -2.50
CA LYS A 115 -10.49 19.57 -3.28
C LYS A 115 -9.01 19.24 -3.10
N LEU A 116 -8.58 18.90 -1.87
CA LEU A 116 -7.21 18.45 -1.61
C LEU A 116 -6.92 17.14 -2.33
N ILE A 117 -7.83 16.17 -2.26
CA ILE A 117 -7.72 14.88 -2.96
C ILE A 117 -7.63 15.11 -4.47
N ARG A 118 -8.42 16.04 -5.02
CA ARG A 118 -8.40 16.37 -6.44
C ARG A 118 -7.06 16.96 -6.90
N ILE A 119 -6.50 17.90 -6.12
CA ILE A 119 -5.17 18.48 -6.40
C ILE A 119 -4.09 17.40 -6.41
N ILE A 120 -4.15 16.47 -5.44
CA ILE A 120 -3.19 15.34 -5.37
C ILE A 120 -3.34 14.39 -6.57
N LYS A 121 -4.54 14.20 -7.12
CA LYS A 121 -4.79 13.34 -8.29
C LYS A 121 -4.44 13.98 -9.64
N GLU A 122 -4.41 15.30 -9.71
CA GLU A 122 -4.13 16.08 -10.93
C GLU A 122 -2.65 16.54 -11.00
N SER A 123 -1.83 16.19 -10.01
CA SER A 123 -0.37 16.42 -9.97
C SER A 123 0.39 15.16 -10.37
#